data_AF-A0A7Y5L0T3-F1
#
_entry.id   AF-A0A7Y5L0T3-F1
#
_cell.length_a   1.000
_cell.length_b   1.000
_cell.length_c   1.000
_cell.angle_alpha   90.00
_cell.angle_beta   90.00
_cell.angle_gamma   90.00
#
_symmetry.space_group_name_H-M   'P 1'
#
loop_
_entity.id
_entity.type
_entity.pdbx_description
1 polymer ?
#
loop_
_entity_poly.entity_id
_entity_poly.type
_entity_poly.pdbx_seq_one_letter_code
_entity_poly.pdbx_strand_id
1 'polypeptide(L)'
;MLEATEEENALAASLTSKALEGFDAFLTPDELELVRAVMEADLVATPEGRRLLRACRPDPTVNQSGDLAVKPEASPGPRAVGKKK
;
A
#
# COMPACT_ATOMS: atom_id res chain seq x y z
N MET A 1 -23.15 -17.44 5.69
CA MET A 1 -22.28 -16.41 5.10
C MET A 1 -20.98 -16.44 5.89
N LEU A 2 -19.84 -16.62 5.25
CA LEU A 2 -18.55 -16.51 5.94
C LEU A 2 -18.35 -15.04 6.31
N GLU A 3 -18.23 -14.75 7.61
CA GLU A 3 -17.88 -13.40 8.06
C GLU A 3 -16.51 -13.00 7.51
N ALA A 4 -16.36 -11.71 7.27
CA ALA A 4 -15.10 -11.12 6.84
C ALA A 4 -14.03 -11.27 7.92
N THR A 5 -12.78 -11.49 7.53
CA THR A 5 -11.70 -11.43 8.51
C THR A 5 -11.38 -9.98 8.87
N GLU A 6 -10.82 -9.74 10.07
CA GLU A 6 -10.36 -8.40 10.47
C GLU A 6 -9.31 -7.84 9.48
N GLU A 7 -8.46 -8.71 8.93
CA GLU A 7 -7.48 -8.33 7.90
C GLU A 7 -8.14 -7.87 6.60
N GLU A 8 -9.22 -8.53 6.17
CA GLU A 8 -9.98 -8.14 4.97
C GLU A 8 -10.65 -6.78 5.20
N ASN A 9 -11.23 -6.56 6.38
CA ASN A 9 -11.84 -5.27 6.74
C ASN A 9 -10.80 -4.14 6.77
N ALA A 10 -9.65 -4.37 7.39
CA ALA A 10 -8.58 -3.37 7.45
C ALA A 10 -8.01 -3.05 6.06
N LEU A 11 -7.84 -4.06 5.20
CA LEU A 11 -7.36 -3.88 3.84
C LEU A 11 -8.39 -3.12 2.98
N ALA A 12 -9.67 -3.47 3.08
CA ALA A 12 -10.75 -2.77 2.40
C ALA A 12 -10.81 -1.30 2.79
N ALA A 13 -10.72 -1.01 4.10
CA ALA A 13 -10.72 0.36 4.61
C ALA A 13 -9.50 1.18 4.11
N SER A 14 -8.31 0.58 4.13
CA SER A 14 -7.09 1.21 3.63
C SER A 14 -7.15 1.53 2.13
N LEU A 15 -7.57 0.56 1.31
CA LEU A 15 -7.71 0.74 -0.13
C LEU A 15 -8.78 1.78 -0.48
N THR A 16 -9.91 1.77 0.23
CA THR A 16 -11.00 2.72 0.00
C THR A 16 -10.60 4.13 0.41
N SER A 17 -9.93 4.30 1.56
CA SER A 17 -9.36 5.60 1.94
C SER A 17 -8.42 6.14 0.88
N LYS A 18 -7.49 5.30 0.40
CA LYS A 18 -6.54 5.69 -0.64
C LYS A 18 -7.21 6.03 -1.97
N ALA A 19 -8.26 5.30 -2.34
CA ALA A 19 -9.01 5.56 -3.57
C ALA A 19 -9.77 6.89 -3.54
N LEU A 20 -10.17 7.35 -2.35
CA LEU A 20 -10.92 8.59 -2.14
C LEU A 20 -10.02 9.79 -1.79
N GLU A 21 -8.69 9.64 -1.79
CA GLU A 21 -7.77 10.76 -1.62
C GLU A 21 -7.99 11.82 -2.72
N GLY A 22 -8.27 13.06 -2.31
CA GLY A 22 -8.50 14.21 -3.21
C GLY A 22 -9.94 14.39 -3.70
N PHE A 23 -10.89 13.59 -3.21
CA PHE A 23 -12.32 13.76 -3.54
C PHE A 23 -13.05 14.76 -2.62
N ASP A 24 -12.38 15.29 -1.60
CA ASP A 24 -12.87 16.33 -0.68
C ASP A 24 -13.21 17.66 -1.36
N ALA A 25 -12.64 17.92 -2.54
CA ALA A 25 -13.00 19.06 -3.37
C ALA A 25 -14.35 18.92 -4.10
N PHE A 26 -14.87 17.70 -4.23
CA PHE A 26 -16.06 17.39 -5.04
C PHE A 26 -17.24 16.88 -4.24
N LEU A 27 -16.97 16.25 -3.09
CA LEU A 27 -17.96 15.58 -2.26
C LEU A 27 -17.93 16.17 -0.85
N THR A 28 -19.10 16.27 -0.23
CA THR A 28 -19.21 16.61 1.18
C THR A 28 -18.68 15.47 2.06
N PRO A 29 -18.33 15.75 3.33
CA PRO A 29 -17.88 14.71 4.25
C PRO A 29 -18.87 13.53 4.37
N ASP A 30 -20.16 13.82 4.43
CA ASP A 30 -21.23 12.82 4.54
C ASP A 30 -21.33 11.96 3.28
N GLU A 31 -21.17 12.55 2.09
CA GLU A 31 -21.14 11.83 0.82
C GLU A 31 -19.89 10.95 0.70
N LEU A 32 -18.72 11.44 1.14
CA LEU A 32 -17.50 10.64 1.19
C LEU A 32 -17.64 9.45 2.12
N GLU A 33 -18.25 9.63 3.29
CA GLU A 33 -18.50 8.55 4.22
C GLU A 33 -19.45 7.50 3.62
N LEU A 34 -20.52 7.95 2.94
CA LEU A 34 -21.44 7.04 2.27
C LEU A 34 -20.75 6.24 1.16
N VAL A 35 -19.98 6.91 0.28
CA VAL A 35 -19.24 6.24 -0.80
C VAL A 35 -18.23 5.25 -0.21
N ARG A 36 -17.52 5.64 0.85
CA ARG A 36 -16.59 4.77 1.56
C ARG A 36 -17.29 3.52 2.10
N ALA A 37 -18.41 3.68 2.81
CA ALA A 37 -19.16 2.59 3.38
C ALA A 37 -19.68 1.61 2.31
N VAL A 38 -20.16 2.13 1.18
CA VAL A 38 -20.62 1.30 0.06
C VAL A 38 -19.47 0.50 -0.56
N MET A 39 -18.34 1.16 -0.84
CA MET A 39 -17.17 0.49 -1.41
C MET A 39 -16.59 -0.58 -0.48
N GLU A 40 -16.47 -0.28 0.81
CA GLU A 40 -16.02 -1.25 1.82
C GLU A 40 -16.99 -2.43 1.90
N ALA A 41 -18.30 -2.17 1.98
CA ALA A 41 -19.31 -3.22 2.01
C ALA A 41 -19.25 -4.13 0.78
N ASP A 42 -19.11 -3.57 -0.43
CA ASP A 42 -19.01 -4.36 -1.67
C ASP A 42 -17.76 -5.24 -1.70
N LEU A 43 -16.61 -4.70 -1.28
CA LEU A 43 -15.35 -5.44 -1.23
C LEU A 43 -15.42 -6.64 -0.29
N VAL A 44 -16.13 -6.50 0.82
CA VAL A 44 -16.15 -7.54 1.86
C VAL A 44 -17.35 -8.47 1.75
N ALA A 45 -18.51 -7.99 1.28
CA ALA A 45 -19.72 -8.79 1.18
C ALA A 45 -19.72 -9.72 -0.04
N THR A 46 -19.10 -9.30 -1.15
CA THR A 46 -19.17 -10.04 -2.43
C THR A 46 -18.02 -11.03 -2.63
N PRO A 47 -18.25 -12.18 -3.30
CA PRO A 47 -17.18 -13.11 -3.66
C PRO A 47 -16.09 -12.47 -4.52
N GLU A 48 -16.49 -11.63 -5.48
CA GLU A 48 -15.61 -10.88 -6.37
C GLU A 48 -14.77 -9.86 -5.60
N GLY A 49 -15.40 -9.11 -4.69
CA GLY A 49 -14.72 -8.17 -3.80
C GLY A 49 -13.64 -8.86 -2.96
N ARG A 50 -13.96 -9.99 -2.33
CA ARG A 50 -12.98 -10.76 -1.54
C ARG A 50 -11.87 -11.36 -2.39
N ARG A 51 -12.14 -11.68 -3.66
CA ARG A 51 -11.10 -12.11 -4.60
C ARG A 51 -10.15 -10.96 -4.92
N LEU A 52 -10.67 -9.75 -5.12
CA LEU A 52 -9.87 -8.55 -5.34
C LEU A 52 -9.03 -8.22 -4.09
N LEU A 53 -9.61 -8.24 -2.90
CA LEU A 53 -8.87 -8.02 -1.64
C LEU A 53 -7.70 -8.99 -1.49
N ARG A 54 -7.90 -10.27 -1.80
CA ARG A 54 -6.83 -11.27 -1.79
C ARG A 54 -5.73 -10.98 -2.82
N ALA A 55 -6.09 -10.47 -3.99
CA ALA A 55 -5.13 -10.08 -5.02
C ALA A 55 -4.34 -8.82 -4.65
N CYS A 56 -4.91 -7.93 -3.84
CA CYS A 56 -4.26 -6.72 -3.35
C CYS A 56 -3.34 -6.96 -2.15
N ARG A 57 -3.32 -8.17 -1.58
CA ARG A 57 -2.37 -8.51 -0.51
C ARG A 57 -0.94 -8.43 -1.05
N PRO A 58 0.01 -7.87 -0.28
CA PRO A 58 1.41 -7.82 -0.69
C PRO A 58 1.91 -9.24 -1.02
N ASP A 59 2.49 -9.41 -2.21
CA ASP A 59 3.12 -10.67 -2.57
C ASP A 59 4.44 -10.79 -1.79
N PRO A 60 4.63 -11.82 -0.94
CA PRO A 60 5.85 -11.99 -0.17
C PRO A 60 7.10 -12.23 -1.04
N THR A 61 6.92 -12.53 -2.33
CA THR A 61 8.00 -12.77 -3.29
C THR A 61 8.39 -11.54 -4.10
N VAL A 62 7.60 -10.46 -4.02
CA VAL A 62 7.83 -9.23 -4.80
C VAL A 62 8.13 -8.08 -3.85
N ASN A 63 9.36 -7.58 -3.91
CA ASN A 63 9.77 -6.38 -3.18
C ASN A 63 9.02 -5.16 -3.71
N GLN A 64 8.59 -4.26 -2.81
CA GLN A 64 8.00 -3.00 -3.25
C GLN A 64 9.06 -2.12 -3.91
N SER A 65 8.64 -1.26 -4.84
CA SER A 65 9.57 -0.43 -5.64
C SER A 65 10.49 0.49 -4.82
N GLY A 66 10.28 0.62 -3.50
CA GLY A 66 11.13 1.35 -2.56
C GLY A 66 12.18 0.52 -1.81
N ASP A 67 12.12 -0.81 -1.85
CA ASP A 67 13.03 -1.70 -1.09
C ASP A 67 14.42 -1.88 -1.74
N LEU A 68 14.69 -1.23 -2.87
CA LEU A 68 15.95 -1.35 -3.61
C LEU A 68 17.02 -0.31 -3.23
N ALA A 69 16.87 0.44 -2.13
CA ALA A 69 17.90 1.37 -1.63
C ALA A 69 18.11 1.09 -0.12
N VAL A 70 19.28 0.77 0.42
CA VAL A 70 20.66 1.18 0.14
C VAL A 70 21.59 0.06 0.63
N LYS A 71 22.44 -0.50 -0.24
CA LYS A 71 23.66 -1.17 0.23
C LYS A 71 24.75 -0.09 0.24
N PRO A 72 25.32 0.30 1.39
CA PRO A 72 26.46 1.20 1.40
C PRO A 72 27.68 0.41 0.92
N GLU A 73 27.89 0.35 -0.40
CA GLU A 73 29.18 -0.09 -0.91
C GLU A 73 30.22 0.96 -0.55
N ALA A 74 31.17 0.50 0.25
CA ALA A 74 32.26 1.27 0.82
C ALA A 74 32.99 2.09 -0.27
N SER A 75 33.01 3.39 -0.08
CA SER A 75 33.88 4.31 -0.80
C SER A 75 35.34 3.85 -0.65
N PRO A 76 36.06 3.47 -1.72
CA PRO A 76 37.49 3.23 -1.61
C PRO A 76 38.16 4.62 -1.55
N GLY A 77 38.53 5.04 -0.35
CA GLY A 77 39.28 6.28 -0.14
C GLY A 77 40.58 6.30 -0.96
N PRO A 78 41.01 7.48 -1.44
CA PRO A 78 42.22 7.58 -2.25
C PRO A 78 43.44 7.20 -1.42
N ARG A 79 44.14 6.13 -1.82
CA ARG A 79 45.45 5.75 -1.26
C ARG A 79 46.45 6.87 -1.53
N ALA A 80 47.00 7.43 -0.45
CA ALA A 80 48.15 8.32 -0.49
C ALA A 80 49.34 7.58 -1.13
N VAL A 81 49.81 8.05 -2.29
CA VAL A 81 51.06 7.59 -2.89
C VAL A 81 52.19 8.41 -2.25
N GLY A 82 53.05 7.71 -1.53
CA GLY A 82 54.17 8.27 -0.79
C GLY A 82 55.19 9.00 -1.68
N LYS A 83 55.67 10.14 -1.16
CA LYS A 83 56.92 10.78 -1.58
C LYS A 83 58.08 9.79 -1.38
N LYS A 84 58.89 9.57 -2.41
CA LYS A 84 60.30 9.23 -2.22
C LYS A 84 61.18 10.24 -2.96
N LYS A 85 62.14 10.76 -2.19
CA LYS A 85 63.27 11.59 -2.59
C LYS A 85 64.16 10.85 -3.57
#